data_AF-A0A317SUH4-F1
#
_entry.id   AF-A0A317SUH4-F1
#
_cell.length_a   1.000
_cell.length_b   1.000
_cell.length_c   1.000
_cell.angle_alpha   90.00
_cell.angle_beta   90.00
_cell.angle_gamma   90.00
#
_symmetry.space_group_name_H-M   'P 1'
#
loop_
_entity.id
_entity.type
_entity.pdbx_description
1 polymer ?
#
loop_
_entity_poly.entity_id
_entity_poly.type
_entity_poly.pdbx_seq_one_letter_code
_entity_poly.pdbx_strand_id
1 'polypeptide(L)'
;TYITLIYFPPNTTTFLQLLDAGIIASFKAANRYYYAQFMVQYFNFHGEASSKLDILQAIHLIADSWESVVASTITHFWAKAGITK
;
A
#
# COMPACT_ATOMS: atom_id res chain seq x y z
N THR A 1 3.66 -27.92 14.42
CA THR A 1 3.42 -26.50 14.09
C THR A 1 4.67 -25.93 13.46
N TYR A 2 4.62 -25.45 12.21
CA TYR A 2 5.80 -25.01 11.43
C TYR A 2 5.94 -23.48 11.38
N ILE A 3 5.62 -22.79 12.47
CA ILE A 3 5.69 -21.32 12.55
C ILE A 3 6.54 -20.96 13.77
N THR A 4 7.55 -20.11 13.55
CA THR A 4 8.36 -19.51 14.62
C THR A 4 7.91 -18.08 14.85
N LEU A 5 7.53 -17.75 16.07
CA LEU A 5 7.25 -16.36 16.47
C LEU A 5 8.54 -15.67 16.88
N ILE A 6 8.72 -14.42 16.41
CA ILE A 6 9.78 -13.52 16.82
C ILE A 6 9.13 -12.37 17.61
N TYR A 7 9.59 -12.14 18.84
CA TYR A 7 9.08 -11.08 19.70
C TYR A 7 9.99 -9.86 19.63
N PHE A 8 9.42 -8.69 19.33
CA PHE A 8 10.14 -7.43 19.36
C PHE A 8 10.10 -6.79 20.75
N PRO A 9 11.09 -5.94 21.10
CA PRO A 9 11.05 -5.16 22.34
C PRO A 9 9.80 -4.27 22.39
N PRO A 10 9.28 -3.95 23.60
CA PRO A 10 8.14 -3.05 23.72
C PRO A 10 8.44 -1.67 23.09
N ASN A 11 7.40 -1.01 22.56
CA ASN A 11 7.47 0.32 21.95
C ASN A 11 8.37 0.46 20.71
N THR A 12 8.66 -0.63 20.01
CA THR A 12 9.45 -0.62 18.76
C THR A 12 8.59 -0.62 17.48
N THR A 13 7.27 -0.50 17.65
CA THR A 13 6.22 -0.59 16.61
C THR A 13 6.62 0.15 15.33
N THR A 14 6.87 1.46 15.41
CA THR A 14 7.12 2.29 14.22
C THR A 14 8.45 2.01 13.52
N PHE A 15 9.43 1.42 14.23
CA PHE A 15 10.77 1.16 13.69
C PHE A 15 10.92 -0.26 13.15
N LEU A 16 10.32 -1.25 13.82
CA LEU A 16 10.45 -2.67 13.48
C LEU A 16 9.22 -3.23 12.74
N GLN A 17 8.04 -2.63 12.85
CA GLN A 17 6.88 -3.08 12.08
C GLN A 17 6.93 -2.51 10.67
N LEU A 18 7.21 -3.40 9.73
CA LEU A 18 7.47 -3.11 8.32
C LEU A 18 6.31 -2.40 7.61
N LEU A 19 5.09 -2.75 8.02
CA LEU A 19 3.87 -2.10 7.54
C LEU A 19 3.89 -0.61 7.85
N ASP A 20 4.26 -0.23 9.08
CA ASP A 20 4.36 1.15 9.53
C ASP A 20 5.67 1.83 9.09
N ALA A 21 6.74 1.06 8.89
CA ALA A 21 8.05 1.55 8.47
C ALA A 21 8.05 2.17 7.06
N GLY A 22 7.03 1.85 6.24
CA GLY A 22 6.77 2.55 5.00
C GLY A 22 5.98 1.79 3.95
N ILE A 23 5.72 0.48 4.11
CA ILE A 23 4.91 -0.29 3.15
C ILE A 23 3.49 0.30 3.03
N ILE A 24 2.84 0.63 4.16
CA ILE A 24 1.52 1.29 4.14
C ILE A 24 1.61 2.67 3.48
N ALA A 25 2.69 3.41 3.72
CA ALA A 25 2.87 4.73 3.11
C ALA A 25 3.02 4.63 1.58
N SER A 26 3.82 3.68 1.08
CA SER A 26 3.98 3.39 -0.34
C SER A 26 2.65 2.94 -0.97
N PHE A 27 1.93 2.04 -0.32
CA PHE A 27 0.60 1.60 -0.76
C PHE A 27 -0.39 2.77 -0.84
N LYS A 28 -0.47 3.61 0.19
CA LYS A 28 -1.35 4.80 0.21
C LYS A 28 -1.00 5.78 -0.92
N ALA A 29 0.28 5.96 -1.22
CA ALA A 29 0.72 6.81 -2.32
C ALA A 29 0.28 6.26 -3.67
N ALA A 30 0.47 4.96 -3.91
CA ALA A 30 -0.02 4.27 -5.10
C ALA A 30 -1.55 4.39 -5.23
N ASN A 31 -2.30 4.15 -4.15
CA ASN A 31 -3.75 4.25 -4.17
C ASN A 31 -4.27 5.65 -4.50
N ARG A 32 -3.60 6.71 -4.02
CA ARG A 32 -3.93 8.08 -4.41
C ARG A 32 -3.66 8.35 -5.89
N TYR A 33 -2.56 7.79 -6.42
CA TYR A 33 -2.23 7.91 -7.84
C TYR A 33 -3.29 7.25 -8.73
N TYR A 34 -3.63 5.98 -8.47
CA TYR A 34 -4.65 5.26 -9.24
C TYR A 34 -6.03 5.90 -9.12
N TYR A 35 -6.40 6.37 -7.93
CA TYR A 35 -7.65 7.12 -7.76
C TYR A 35 -7.70 8.39 -8.60
N ALA A 36 -6.61 9.17 -8.63
CA ALA A 36 -6.52 10.37 -9.47
C ALA A 36 -6.62 10.02 -10.97
N GLN A 37 -5.97 8.95 -11.42
CA GLN A 37 -6.10 8.47 -12.80
C GLN A 37 -7.54 8.06 -13.12
N PHE A 38 -8.19 7.32 -12.24
CA PHE A 38 -9.60 6.93 -12.40
C PHE A 38 -10.51 8.15 -12.54
N MET A 39 -10.34 9.18 -11.71
CA MET A 39 -11.09 10.44 -11.82
C MET A 39 -10.89 11.14 -13.16
N VAL A 40 -9.65 11.21 -13.65
CA VAL A 40 -9.33 11.81 -14.95
C VAL A 40 -9.95 11.02 -16.09
N GLN A 41 -9.84 9.68 -16.08
CA GLN A 41 -10.43 8.82 -17.10
C GLN A 41 -11.96 8.94 -17.12
N TYR A 42 -12.58 8.97 -15.94
CA TYR A 42 -14.02 9.18 -15.81
C TYR A 42 -14.45 10.51 -16.42
N PHE A 43 -13.77 11.60 -16.08
CA PHE A 43 -14.06 12.92 -16.64
C PHE A 43 -13.91 12.95 -18.16
N ASN A 44 -12.84 12.35 -18.69
CA ASN A 44 -12.61 12.30 -20.14
C ASN A 44 -13.71 11.51 -20.88
N PHE A 45 -14.30 10.50 -20.25
CA PHE A 45 -15.35 9.68 -20.88
C PHE A 45 -16.75 10.27 -20.72
N HIS A 46 -17.06 10.87 -19.56
CA HIS A 46 -18.40 11.34 -19.21
C HIS A 46 -18.58 12.86 -19.37
N GLY A 47 -17.50 13.63 -19.48
CA GLY A 47 -17.53 15.10 -19.52
C GLY A 47 -17.81 15.77 -18.17
N GLU A 48 -17.90 15.01 -17.09
CA GLU A 48 -18.18 15.49 -15.74
C GLU A 48 -17.38 14.71 -14.68
N ALA A 49 -17.22 15.32 -13.50
CA ALA A 49 -16.53 14.66 -12.39
C ALA A 49 -17.42 13.55 -11.80
N SER A 50 -16.83 12.39 -11.51
CA SER A 50 -17.55 11.35 -10.79
C SER A 50 -17.94 11.83 -9.39
N SER A 51 -19.20 11.64 -9.02
CA SER A 51 -19.70 12.03 -7.70
C SER A 51 -19.39 10.99 -6.62
N LYS A 52 -19.16 9.72 -6.98
CA LYS A 52 -18.88 8.62 -6.04
C LYS A 52 -18.06 7.49 -6.69
N LEU A 53 -17.16 6.96 -5.89
CA LEU A 53 -16.48 5.68 -6.14
C LEU A 53 -17.35 4.54 -5.58
N ASP A 54 -17.73 3.59 -6.41
CA ASP A 54 -18.43 2.38 -5.96
C ASP A 54 -17.47 1.41 -5.22
N ILE A 55 -18.01 0.53 -4.38
CA ILE A 55 -17.21 -0.42 -3.60
C ILE A 55 -16.44 -1.39 -4.49
N LEU A 56 -16.99 -1.81 -5.63
CA LEU A 56 -16.27 -2.68 -6.57
C LEU A 56 -15.08 -1.96 -7.18
N GLN A 57 -15.26 -0.69 -7.56
CA GLN A 57 -14.18 0.15 -8.09
C GLN A 57 -13.10 0.39 -7.02
N ALA A 58 -13.50 0.60 -5.77
CA ALA A 58 -12.56 0.75 -4.66
C ALA A 58 -11.73 -0.52 -4.44
N ILE A 59 -12.34 -1.71 -4.51
CA ILE A 59 -11.63 -2.99 -4.39
C ILE A 59 -10.61 -3.16 -5.51
N HIS A 60 -10.98 -2.84 -6.76
CA HIS A 60 -10.05 -2.90 -7.88
C HIS A 60 -8.89 -1.93 -7.72
N LEU A 61 -9.15 -0.67 -7.34
CA LEU A 61 -8.09 0.31 -7.10
C LEU A 61 -7.13 -0.14 -5.98
N ILE A 62 -7.65 -0.72 -4.91
CA ILE A 62 -6.84 -1.27 -3.82
C ILE A 62 -5.94 -2.42 -4.33
N ALA A 63 -6.49 -3.33 -5.13
CA ALA A 63 -5.74 -4.43 -5.70
C ALA A 63 -4.62 -3.93 -6.62
N ASP A 64 -4.94 -3.04 -7.57
CA ASP A 64 -3.96 -2.46 -8.50
C ASP A 64 -2.86 -1.68 -7.77
N SER A 65 -3.25 -0.95 -6.73
CA SER A 65 -2.32 -0.21 -5.90
C SER A 65 -1.35 -1.12 -5.15
N TRP A 66 -1.83 -2.25 -4.66
CA TRP A 66 -0.98 -3.23 -3.99
C TRP A 66 -0.01 -3.89 -4.96
N GLU A 67 -0.47 -4.31 -6.13
CA GLU A 67 0.36 -4.90 -7.18
C GLU A 67 1.44 -3.93 -7.69
N SER A 68 1.17 -2.62 -7.64
CA SER A 68 2.17 -1.60 -7.99
C SER A 68 3.31 -1.44 -6.98
N VAL A 69 3.13 -1.93 -5.74
CA VAL A 69 4.18 -1.87 -4.72
C VAL A 69 5.26 -2.89 -5.04
N VAL A 70 6.35 -2.42 -5.64
CA VAL A 70 7.46 -3.28 -6.08
C VAL A 70 8.08 -4.04 -4.90
N ALA A 71 8.41 -5.32 -5.11
CA ALA A 71 9.05 -6.18 -4.10
C ALA A 71 10.35 -5.57 -3.53
N SER A 72 11.09 -4.78 -4.32
CA SER A 72 12.28 -4.06 -3.86
C SER A 72 11.97 -3.10 -2.71
N THR A 73 10.81 -2.42 -2.76
CA THR A 73 10.32 -1.53 -1.69
C THR A 73 10.11 -2.31 -0.40
N ILE A 74 9.50 -3.49 -0.49
CA ILE A 74 9.31 -4.38 0.65
C ILE A 74 10.67 -4.78 1.22
N THR A 75 11.58 -5.31 0.39
CA THR A 75 12.92 -5.73 0.85
C THR A 75 13.73 -4.59 1.47
N HIS A 76 13.60 -3.36 0.95
CA HIS A 76 14.26 -2.19 1.50
C HIS A 76 13.79 -1.89 2.92
N PHE A 77 12.48 -1.98 3.19
CA PHE A 77 11.95 -1.78 4.54
C PHE A 77 12.33 -2.91 5.51
N TRP A 78 12.44 -4.16 5.03
CA TRP A 78 13.01 -5.27 5.83
C TRP A 78 14.46 -5.01 6.23
N ALA A 79 15.29 -4.56 5.28
CA ALA A 79 16.67 -4.18 5.55
C ALA A 79 16.75 -2.99 6.54
N LYS A 80 15.92 -1.97 6.35
CA LYS A 80 15.87 -0.79 7.22
C LYS A 80 15.46 -1.13 8.66
N ALA A 81 14.56 -2.08 8.84
CA ALA A 81 14.14 -2.56 10.15
C ALA A 81 15.23 -3.43 10.84
N GLY A 82 16.34 -3.74 10.16
CA GLY A 82 17.36 -4.65 10.67
C GLY A 82 16.89 -6.09 10.77
N ILE A 83 15.76 -6.42 10.13
CA ILE A 83 15.21 -7.77 10.07
C ILE A 83 15.65 -8.37 8.74
N THR A 84 16.94 -8.64 8.63
CA THR A 84 17.50 -9.40 7.51
C THR A 84 17.76 -10.82 7.98
N LYS A 85 17.58 -11.77 7.07
CA LYS A 85 17.97 -13.17 7.29
C LYS A 85 19.46 -13.28 7.63
#